data_AF-A0A2S0VWC1-F1
#
_entry.id   AF-A0A2S0VWC1-F1
#
_cell.length_a   1.000
_cell.length_b   1.000
_cell.length_c   1.000
_cell.angle_alpha   90.00
_cell.angle_beta   90.00
_cell.angle_gamma   90.00
#
_symmetry.space_group_name_H-M   'P 1'
#
loop_
_entity.id
_entity.type
_entity.pdbx_description
1 polymer ?
#
loop_
_entity_poly.entity_id
_entity_poly.type
_entity_poly.pdbx_seq_one_letter_code
_entity_poly.pdbx_strand_id
1 'polypeptide(L)' 'MEMETILLAIGIVLIIEGLGPFLFPNRWADYLAKMAKMPVRQLQQTGAMLLIIGCLFLWLS' A
#
# COMPACT_ATOMS: atom_id res chain seq x y z
N MET A 1 -14.97 -17.88 -2.00
CA MET A 1 -13.59 -17.47 -2.36
C MET A 1 -12.69 -18.64 -2.00
N GLU A 2 -11.97 -19.15 -2.97
CA GLU A 2 -11.06 -20.29 -2.77
C GLU A 2 -9.82 -19.83 -2.00
N MET A 3 -9.26 -20.69 -1.16
CA MET A 3 -8.08 -20.36 -0.34
C MET A 3 -6.89 -19.94 -1.23
N GLU A 4 -6.77 -20.55 -2.40
CA GLU A 4 -5.72 -20.23 -3.39
C GLU A 4 -5.80 -18.77 -3.86
N THR A 5 -7.00 -18.25 -4.11
CA THR A 5 -7.20 -16.86 -4.54
C THR A 5 -6.76 -15.87 -3.45
N ILE A 6 -7.04 -16.18 -2.18
CA ILE A 6 -6.62 -15.35 -1.04
C ILE A 6 -5.09 -15.34 -0.93
N LEU A 7 -4.47 -16.52 -1.00
CA LEU A 7 -3.02 -16.65 -0.93
C LEU A 7 -2.32 -15.92 -2.07
N LEU A 8 -2.89 -15.99 -3.28
CA LEU A 8 -2.37 -15.27 -4.45
C LEU A 8 -2.48 -13.75 -4.27
N ALA A 9 -3.63 -13.24 -3.81
CA ALA A 9 -3.81 -11.81 -3.53
C ALA A 9 -2.81 -11.30 -2.48
N ILE A 10 -2.62 -12.05 -1.38
CA ILE A 10 -1.63 -11.72 -0.35
C ILE A 10 -0.20 -11.75 -0.94
N GLY A 11 0.13 -12.77 -1.73
CA GLY A 11 1.45 -12.89 -2.36
C GLY A 11 1.80 -11.70 -3.25
N ILE A 12 0.84 -11.23 -4.06
CA ILE A 12 1.02 -10.05 -4.91
C ILE A 12 1.27 -8.79 -4.07
N VAL A 13 0.48 -8.58 -3.00
CA VAL A 13 0.67 -7.42 -2.10
C VAL A 13 2.05 -7.44 -1.46
N LEU A 14 2.52 -8.59 -0.98
CA LEU A 14 3.86 -8.73 -0.38
C LEU A 14 4.99 -8.43 -1.38
N ILE A 15 4.85 -8.88 -2.64
CA ILE A 15 5.82 -8.57 -3.69
C ILE A 15 5.86 -7.06 -3.92
N ILE A 16 4.70 -6.42 -4.11
CA ILE A 16 4.61 -4.97 -4.39
C ILE A 16 5.19 -4.14 -3.22
N GLU A 17 4.80 -4.45 -1.98
CA GLU A 17 5.32 -3.78 -0.78
C GLU A 17 6.83 -3.98 -0.60
N GLY A 18 7.36 -5.15 -0.99
CA GLY A 18 8.78 -5.48 -0.93
C GLY A 18 9.64 -4.77 -1.99
N LEU A 19 9.07 -4.35 -3.13
CA LEU A 19 9.82 -3.73 -4.22
C LEU A 19 10.45 -2.40 -3.80
N GLY A 20 9.72 -1.56 -3.07
CA GLY A 20 10.19 -0.25 -2.59
C GLY A 20 11.51 -0.33 -1.81
N PRO A 21 11.56 -1.07 -0.68
CA PRO A 21 12.77 -1.21 0.12
C PRO A 21 13.89 -2.00 -0.58
N PHE A 22 13.56 -2.99 -1.41
CA PHE A 22 14.56 -3.82 -2.08
C PHE A 22 15.27 -3.08 -3.23
N LEU A 23 14.52 -2.42 -4.11
CA LEU A 23 15.09 -1.76 -5.30
C LEU A 23 15.62 -0.35 -4.99
N PHE A 24 14.97 0.38 -4.08
CA PHE A 24 15.28 1.80 -3.82
C PHE A 24 15.39 2.12 -2.32
N PRO A 25 16.28 1.46 -1.56
CA PRO A 25 16.30 1.54 -0.10
C PRO A 25 16.43 2.98 0.45
N ASN A 26 17.35 3.79 -0.10
CA ASN A 26 17.55 5.17 0.37
C ASN A 26 16.35 6.07 0.05
N ARG A 27 15.80 5.99 -1.17
CA ARG A 27 14.63 6.79 -1.55
C ARG A 27 13.38 6.38 -0.79
N TRP A 28 13.22 5.09 -0.55
CA TRP A 28 12.13 4.55 0.25
C TRP A 28 12.22 5.03 1.70
N ALA A 29 13.40 4.98 2.31
CA ALA A 29 13.63 5.51 3.65
C ALA A 29 13.32 7.01 3.75
N ASP A 30 13.77 7.81 2.77
CA ASP A 30 13.46 9.24 2.71
C ASP A 30 11.96 9.52 2.56
N TYR A 31 11.26 8.71 1.75
CA TYR A 31 9.81 8.80 1.57
C TYR A 31 9.06 8.51 2.88
N LEU A 32 9.43 7.42 3.57
CA LEU A 32 8.84 7.08 4.87
C LEU A 32 9.11 8.17 5.91
N ALA A 33 10.33 8.73 5.94
CA ALA A 33 10.68 9.82 6.84
C ALA A 33 9.87 11.10 6.55
N LYS A 34 9.55 11.37 5.29
CA LYS A 34 8.64 12.47 4.92
C LYS A 34 7.22 12.18 5.38
N MET A 35 6.69 10.98 5.13
CA MET A 35 5.35 10.57 5.57
C MET A 35 5.20 10.67 7.10
N ALA A 36 6.21 10.24 7.85
CA ALA A 36 6.21 10.31 9.31
C ALA A 36 6.16 11.76 9.85
N LYS A 37 6.63 12.74 9.06
CA LYS A 37 6.60 14.17 9.41
C LYS A 37 5.32 14.88 8.93
N MET A 38 4.47 14.21 8.15
CA MET A 38 3.23 14.81 7.67
C MET A 38 2.24 15.03 8.82
N PRO A 39 1.42 16.08 8.78
CA PRO A 39 0.30 16.23 9.71
C PRO A 39 -0.62 15.01 9.67
N VAL A 40 -1.10 14.57 10.84
CA VAL A 40 -1.97 13.37 10.98
C VAL A 40 -3.16 13.41 10.01
N ARG A 41 -3.76 14.59 9.81
CA ARG A 41 -4.89 14.77 8.88
C ARG A 41 -4.53 14.46 7.43
N GLN A 42 -3.32 14.82 6.99
CA GLN A 42 -2.86 14.50 5.63
C GLN A 42 -2.57 12.99 5.50
N LEU A 43 -1.95 12.38 6.52
CA LEU A 43 -1.73 10.93 6.54
C LEU A 43 -3.06 10.16 6.46
N GLN A 44 -4.08 10.59 7.21
CA GLN A 44 -5.43 10.04 7.15
C GLN A 44 -6.08 10.21 5.77
N GLN A 45 -5.91 11.36 5.13
CA GLN A 45 -6.44 11.60 3.78
C GLN A 45 -5.81 10.68 2.74
N THR A 46 -4.48 10.51 2.79
CA THR A 46 -3.76 9.57 1.91
C THR A 46 -4.25 8.14 2.13
N GLY A 47 -4.37 7.71 3.39
CA GLY A 47 -4.92 6.39 3.73
C GLY A 47 -6.37 6.21 3.28
N ALA A 48 -7.22 7.22 3.48
CA ALA A 48 -8.61 7.19 3.04
C ALA A 48 -8.74 7.09 1.52
N MET A 49 -7.91 7.81 0.76
CA MET A 49 -7.88 7.73 -0.70
C MET A 49 -7.52 6.31 -1.16
N LEU A 50 -6.49 5.70 -0.57
CA LEU A 50 -6.09 4.32 -0.87
C LEU A 50 -7.23 3.32 -0.56
N LEU A 51 -7.87 3.47 0.60
CA LEU A 51 -9.01 2.63 0.99
C LEU A 51 -10.19 2.76 0.01
N ILE A 52 -10.56 3.99 -0.37
CA ILE A 52 -11.67 4.23 -1.30
C ILE A 52 -11.38 3.62 -2.66
N ILE A 53 -10.17 3.81 -3.20
CA ILE A 53 -9.77 3.23 -4.49
C ILE A 53 -9.79 1.69 -4.41
N GLY A 54 -9.27 1.11 -3.33
CA GLY A 54 -9.29 -0.34 -3.11
C GLY A 54 -10.72 -0.89 -3.05
N CYS A 55 -11.61 -0.23 -2.31
CA CYS A 55 -13.03 -0.59 -2.24
C CYS A 55 -13.71 -0.49 -3.62
N LEU A 56 -13.40 0.53 -4.41
CA LEU A 56 -13.94 0.68 -5.76
C LEU A 56 -13.48 -0.45 -6.68
N PHE A 57 -12.21 -0.85 -6.62
CA PHE A 57 -11.72 -2.00 -7.39
C PHE A 57 -12.40 -3.30 -6.98
N LEU A 58 -12.57 -3.55 -5.68
CA LEU A 58 -13.30 -4.72 -5.20
C LEU A 58 -14.79 -4.70 -5.56
N TRP A 59 -15.39 -3.51 -5.67
CA TRP A 59 -16.80 -3.38 -6.05
C TRP A 59 -17.01 -3.58 -7.56
N LEU A 60 -16.01 -3.25 -8.38
CA LEU A 60 -16.04 -3.42 -9.84
C LEU A 60 -15.61 -4.81 -10.31
N SER A 61 -14.83 -5.54 -9.50
CA SER A 61 -14.36 -6.91 -9.78
C SER A 61 -15.43 -7.96 -9.50
#